data_AF-A0AAC9X2J1-F1
#
_entry.id   AF-A0AAC9X2J1-F1
#
_cell.length_a   1.000
_cell.length_b   1.000
_cell.length_c   1.000
_cell.angle_alpha   90.00
_cell.angle_beta   90.00
_cell.angle_gamma   90.00
#
_symmetry.space_group_name_H-M   'P 1'
#
loop_
_entity.id
_entity.type
_entity.pdbx_description
1 polymer ?
#
loop_
_entity_poly.entity_id
_entity_poly.type
_entity_poly.pdbx_seq_one_letter_code
_entity_poly.pdbx_strand_id
1 'polypeptide(L)'
;MTLAPAEAERLLRSRYGEPAKAPTDYVIGFRNPIGRVLAIHRINKTTCVWFQPPAPPPLAGVALLAAPKNGNSNINGPLAPLKRPDTQRAEIDSPTALQRFLDAEISQKGCTSG
;
A
#
# COMPACT_ATOMS: atom_id res chain seq x y z
N MET A 1 13.97 -2.38 13.39
CA MET A 1 14.04 -1.13 12.59
C MET A 1 12.74 -1.02 11.82
N THR A 2 12.26 0.19 11.55
CA THR A 2 11.00 0.41 10.81
C THR A 2 11.28 1.18 9.52
N LEU A 3 10.53 0.90 8.45
CA LEU A 3 10.69 1.61 7.19
C LEU A 3 10.08 3.01 7.29
N ALA A 4 10.88 4.06 7.09
CA ALA A 4 10.40 5.43 7.07
C ALA A 4 9.55 5.69 5.80
N PRO A 5 8.45 6.47 5.88
CA PRO A 5 7.59 6.73 4.71
C PRO A 5 8.31 7.40 3.54
N ALA A 6 9.31 8.25 3.79
CA ALA A 6 10.11 8.87 2.73
C ALA A 6 10.92 7.85 1.92
N GLU A 7 11.46 6.82 2.59
CA GLU A 7 12.16 5.72 1.93
C GLU A 7 11.16 4.87 1.13
N ALA A 8 10.02 4.52 1.73
CA ALA A 8 8.96 3.78 1.05
C ALA A 8 8.44 4.53 -0.18
N GLU A 9 8.22 5.84 -0.10
CA GLU A 9 7.83 6.68 -1.23
C GLU A 9 8.85 6.58 -2.37
N ARG A 10 10.15 6.71 -2.07
CA ARG A 10 11.22 6.60 -3.06
C ARG A 10 11.21 5.23 -3.75
N LEU A 11 11.05 4.15 -3.00
CA LEU A 11 10.97 2.79 -3.52
C LEU A 11 9.72 2.58 -4.39
N LEU A 12 8.57 3.11 -3.97
CA LEU A 12 7.31 3.01 -4.73
C LEU A 12 7.39 3.79 -6.05
N ARG A 13 7.99 4.99 -6.05
CA ARG A 13 8.24 5.76 -7.28
C ARG A 13 9.19 5.03 -8.22
N SER A 14 10.25 4.44 -7.69
CA SER A 14 11.17 3.61 -8.50
C SER A 14 10.45 2.41 -9.11
N ARG A 15 9.52 1.79 -8.37
CA ARG A 15 8.79 0.59 -8.82
C ARG A 15 7.65 0.87 -9.81
N TYR A 16 6.86 1.91 -9.56
CA TYR A 16 5.61 2.18 -10.28
C TYR A 16 5.61 3.47 -11.11
N GLY A 17 6.67 4.27 -11.02
CA GLY A 17 6.76 5.56 -11.69
C GLY A 17 5.89 6.62 -11.02
N GLU A 18 5.06 7.27 -11.81
CA GLU A 18 4.23 8.38 -11.35
C GLU A 18 3.10 7.93 -10.41
N PRO A 19 2.79 8.71 -9.36
CA PRO A 19 1.64 8.47 -8.51
C PRO A 19 0.32 8.50 -9.29
N ALA A 20 -0.68 7.75 -8.80
CA ALA A 20 -2.01 7.68 -9.42
C ALA A 20 -2.78 9.02 -9.38
N LYS A 21 -2.36 9.95 -8.51
CA LYS A 21 -2.80 11.35 -8.43
C LYS A 21 -1.68 12.18 -7.80
N ALA A 22 -1.75 13.51 -7.96
CA ALA A 22 -0.82 14.42 -7.29
C ALA A 22 -0.69 14.06 -5.78
N PRO A 23 0.53 13.83 -5.27
CA PRO A 23 0.77 13.58 -3.86
C PRO A 23 0.25 14.73 -3.01
N THR A 24 -0.33 14.41 -1.86
CA THR A 24 -0.62 15.42 -0.82
C THR A 24 0.40 15.31 0.28
N ASP A 25 0.38 16.23 1.25
CA ASP A 25 1.25 16.14 2.43
C ASP A 25 1.02 14.85 3.23
N TYR A 26 -0.17 14.26 3.11
CA TYR A 26 -0.59 13.10 3.90
C TYR A 26 -0.51 11.78 3.15
N VAL A 27 -0.89 11.77 1.87
CA VAL A 27 -1.11 10.53 1.11
C VAL A 27 -0.44 10.61 -0.24
N ILE A 28 0.26 9.55 -0.58
CA ILE A 28 0.69 9.24 -1.93
C ILE A 28 0.23 7.83 -2.27
N GLY A 29 -0.27 7.64 -3.49
CA GLY A 29 -0.78 6.36 -3.92
C GLY A 29 -0.41 6.05 -5.36
N PHE A 30 -0.37 4.76 -5.66
CA PHE A 30 0.12 4.20 -6.91
C PHE A 30 -0.87 3.17 -7.42
N ARG A 31 -0.89 2.99 -8.73
CA ARG A 31 -1.57 1.87 -9.38
C ARG A 31 -0.50 0.86 -9.78
N ASN A 32 -0.68 -0.39 -9.37
CA ASN A 32 0.21 -1.46 -9.77
C ASN A 32 -0.12 -1.94 -11.21
N PRO A 33 0.75 -2.74 -11.86
CA PRO A 33 0.54 -3.20 -13.23
C PRO A 33 -0.72 -4.06 -13.45
N ILE A 34 -1.30 -4.62 -12.38
CA ILE A 34 -2.54 -5.40 -12.45
C ILE A 34 -3.80 -4.52 -12.22
N GLY A 35 -3.64 -3.21 -12.12
CA GLY A 35 -4.74 -2.24 -12.02
C GLY A 35 -5.22 -1.95 -10.60
N ARG A 36 -4.66 -2.60 -9.58
CA ARG A 36 -5.01 -2.35 -8.17
C ARG A 36 -4.30 -1.09 -7.66
N VAL A 37 -4.92 -0.46 -6.67
CA VAL A 37 -4.38 0.75 -6.04
C VAL A 37 -3.87 0.44 -4.65
N LEU A 38 -2.78 1.11 -4.29
CA LEU A 38 -2.22 1.12 -2.94
C LEU A 38 -1.78 2.54 -2.58
N ALA A 39 -1.73 2.85 -1.31
CA ALA A 39 -1.29 4.16 -0.84
C ALA A 39 -0.53 4.08 0.49
N ILE A 40 0.32 5.05 0.78
CA ILE A 40 1.00 5.17 2.07
C ILE A 40 0.69 6.50 2.74
N HIS A 41 0.79 6.52 4.08
CA HIS A 41 0.71 7.75 4.85
C HIS A 41 2.10 8.37 4.99
N ARG A 42 2.30 9.56 4.46
CA ARG A 42 3.63 10.20 4.32
C ARG A 42 4.17 10.75 5.65
N ILE A 43 3.31 11.09 6.60
CA ILE A 43 3.68 11.70 7.88
C ILE A 43 3.65 10.75 9.09
N ASN A 44 3.43 9.45 8.86
CA ASN A 44 3.48 8.47 9.94
C ASN A 44 4.93 8.20 10.40
N LYS A 45 5.09 7.69 11.63
CA LYS A 45 6.40 7.22 12.12
C LYS A 45 6.87 5.95 11.39
N THR A 46 5.93 5.13 10.94
CA THR A 46 6.16 3.85 10.26
C THR A 46 5.42 3.82 8.93
N THR A 47 5.98 3.11 7.94
CA THR A 47 5.30 2.91 6.66
C THR A 47 4.09 2.02 6.87
N CYS A 48 2.91 2.62 6.71
CA CYS A 48 1.66 1.88 6.65
C CYS A 48 1.08 1.99 5.24
N VAL A 49 0.89 0.84 4.58
CA VAL A 49 0.32 0.72 3.25
C VAL A 49 -1.17 0.41 3.38
N TRP A 50 -2.03 1.17 2.70
CA TRP A 50 -3.40 0.79 2.39
C TRP A 50 -3.43 -0.01 1.09
N PHE A 51 -4.18 -1.09 1.08
CA PHE A 51 -4.36 -1.93 -0.10
C PHE A 51 -5.75 -2.60 -0.09
N GLN A 52 -6.18 -3.11 -1.24
CA GLN A 52 -7.44 -3.82 -1.38
C GLN A 52 -7.24 -5.32 -1.15
N PRO A 53 -8.24 -6.06 -0.65
CA PRO A 53 -8.14 -7.49 -0.47
C PRO A 53 -7.85 -8.26 -1.77
N PRO A 54 -7.34 -9.51 -1.69
CA PRO A 54 -7.11 -10.27 -0.47
C PRO A 54 -5.85 -9.84 0.29
N ALA A 55 -5.75 -10.28 1.54
CA ALA A 55 -4.54 -10.09 2.33
C ALA A 55 -3.39 -10.90 1.72
N PRO A 56 -2.16 -10.38 1.68
CA PRO A 56 -1.01 -11.19 1.32
C PRO A 56 -0.84 -12.35 2.33
N PRO A 57 -0.15 -13.44 1.93
CA PRO A 57 0.25 -14.47 2.89
C PRO A 57 1.13 -13.86 4.00
N PRO A 58 1.38 -14.59 5.10
CA PRO A 58 2.33 -14.14 6.12
C PRO A 58 3.70 -13.85 5.51
N LEU A 59 4.14 -12.59 5.58
CA LEU A 59 5.42 -12.13 5.03
C LEU A 59 6.29 -11.57 6.17
N ALA A 60 7.56 -11.97 6.20
CA ALA A 60 8.51 -11.44 7.17
C ALA A 60 8.67 -9.93 7.00
N GLY A 61 8.39 -9.20 8.09
CA GLY A 61 8.45 -7.74 8.15
C GLY A 61 7.20 -7.01 7.67
N VAL A 62 6.09 -7.74 7.45
CA VAL A 62 4.78 -7.20 7.09
C VAL A 62 3.79 -7.58 8.19
N ALA A 63 3.19 -6.59 8.85
CA ALA A 63 2.19 -6.80 9.88
C ALA A 63 0.84 -6.23 9.45
N LEU A 64 -0.18 -7.09 9.28
CA LEU A 64 -1.54 -6.63 8.99
C LEU A 64 -2.13 -5.91 10.20
N LEU A 65 -2.73 -4.75 9.97
CA LEU A 65 -3.38 -3.95 10.98
C LEU A 65 -4.90 -4.21 10.95
N ALA A 66 -5.49 -4.44 12.13
CA ALA A 66 -6.90 -4.76 12.27
C ALA A 66 -7.86 -3.64 11.79
N ALA A 67 -7.41 -2.37 11.85
CA ALA A 67 -8.25 -1.24 11.50
C ALA A 67 -7.86 -0.64 10.12
N PRO A 68 -8.81 -0.52 9.17
CA PRO A 68 -8.56 0.03 7.83
C PRO A 68 -8.12 1.50 7.87
N LYS A 69 -8.54 2.27 8.90
CA LYS A 69 -8.27 3.72 9.07
C LYS A 69 -8.28 4.50 7.74
N ASN A 70 -9.22 4.21 6.85
CA ASN A 70 -9.31 4.77 5.50
C ASN A 70 -10.23 6.00 5.42
N GLY A 71 -10.61 6.57 6.57
CA GLY A 71 -11.39 7.81 6.66
C GLY A 71 -10.67 9.05 6.12
N ASN A 72 -9.37 9.00 5.83
CA ASN A 72 -8.58 10.14 5.34
C ASN A 72 -9.20 10.75 4.06
N SER A 73 -9.54 12.04 4.07
CA SER A 73 -10.19 12.73 2.95
C SER A 73 -9.34 12.77 1.68
N ASN A 74 -8.02 12.56 1.78
CA ASN A 74 -7.09 12.52 0.65
C ASN A 74 -7.11 11.18 -0.12
N ILE A 75 -7.72 10.14 0.44
CA ILE A 75 -8.01 8.87 -0.26
C ILE A 75 -9.25 9.11 -1.13
N ASN A 76 -9.07 9.71 -2.29
CA ASN A 76 -10.13 10.14 -3.18
C ASN A 76 -9.72 10.00 -4.66
N GLY A 77 -10.67 10.25 -5.58
CA GLY A 77 -10.43 10.16 -7.02
C GLY A 77 -9.88 8.77 -7.41
N PRO A 78 -8.71 8.68 -8.06
CA PRO A 78 -8.07 7.40 -8.39
C PRO A 78 -7.80 6.47 -7.20
N LEU A 79 -7.74 7.00 -5.97
CA LEU A 79 -7.55 6.22 -4.74
C LEU A 79 -8.87 5.84 -4.04
N ALA A 80 -10.03 6.25 -4.58
CA ALA A 80 -11.34 5.92 -4.03
C ALA A 80 -11.58 4.41 -3.76
N PRO A 81 -11.00 3.45 -4.52
CA PRO A 81 -11.14 2.04 -4.17
C PRO A 81 -10.61 1.67 -2.77
N LEU A 82 -9.72 2.48 -2.17
CA LEU A 82 -9.23 2.31 -0.79
C LEU A 82 -10.20 2.88 0.27
N LYS A 83 -11.36 3.43 -0.12
CA LYS A 83 -12.44 3.85 0.82
C LYS A 83 -13.36 2.71 1.22
N ARG A 84 -13.23 1.54 0.60
CA ARG A 84 -14.11 0.39 0.86
C ARG A 84 -13.95 -0.11 2.30
N PRO A 85 -15.02 -0.65 2.91
CA PRO A 85 -14.95 -1.17 4.28
C PRO A 85 -13.99 -2.35 4.44
N ASP A 86 -13.72 -3.08 3.36
CA ASP A 86 -12.80 -4.23 3.30
C ASP A 86 -11.34 -3.84 3.03
N THR A 87 -11.02 -2.54 2.96
CA THR A 87 -9.63 -2.05 2.79
C THR A 87 -8.76 -2.58 3.91
N GLN A 88 -7.56 -3.03 3.59
CA GLN A 88 -6.62 -3.52 4.59
C GLN A 88 -5.45 -2.55 4.74
N ARG A 89 -4.77 -2.66 5.89
CA ARG A 89 -3.54 -1.95 6.14
C ARG A 89 -2.45 -2.91 6.56
N ALA A 90 -1.24 -2.65 6.10
CA ALA A 90 -0.05 -3.36 6.53
C ALA A 90 1.01 -2.36 7.00
N GLU A 91 1.60 -2.59 8.17
CA GLU A 91 2.85 -1.95 8.56
C GLU A 91 4.03 -2.71 7.94
N ILE A 92 5.00 -1.96 7.43
CA ILE A 92 6.18 -2.49 6.75
C ILE A 92 7.44 -2.07 7.52
N ASP A 93 8.25 -3.04 7.91
CA ASP A 93 9.40 -2.80 8.78
C ASP A 93 10.71 -2.49 8.04
N SER A 94 10.81 -2.83 6.75
CA SER A 94 12.06 -2.77 5.99
C SER A 94 11.83 -2.64 4.48
N PRO A 95 12.84 -2.17 3.72
CA PRO A 95 12.77 -2.14 2.25
C PRO A 95 12.51 -3.52 1.63
N THR A 96 13.11 -4.56 2.19
CA THR A 96 12.93 -5.95 1.73
C THR A 96 11.50 -6.44 1.99
N ALA A 97 10.92 -6.09 3.13
CA ALA A 97 9.51 -6.40 3.41
C ALA A 97 8.57 -5.67 2.44
N LEU A 98 8.87 -4.41 2.09
CA LEU A 98 8.10 -3.68 1.08
C LEU A 98 8.15 -4.41 -0.27
N GLN A 99 9.33 -4.80 -0.75
CA GLN A 99 9.46 -5.52 -2.03
C GLN A 99 8.63 -6.81 -2.04
N ARG A 100 8.76 -7.66 -1.01
CA ARG A 100 7.97 -8.89 -0.87
C ARG A 100 6.47 -8.63 -0.89
N PHE A 101 6.03 -7.58 -0.19
CA PHE A 101 4.63 -7.16 -0.18
C PHE A 101 4.15 -6.80 -1.58
N LEU A 102 4.91 -5.98 -2.32
CA LEU A 102 4.54 -5.55 -3.67
C LEU A 102 4.52 -6.71 -4.68
N ASP A 103 5.45 -7.66 -4.55
CA ASP A 103 5.48 -8.84 -5.42
C ASP A 103 4.30 -9.79 -5.12
N ALA A 104 3.93 -9.93 -3.85
CA ALA A 104 2.74 -10.68 -3.45
C ALA A 104 1.46 -10.04 -4.00
N GLU A 105 1.33 -8.70 -3.93
CA GLU A 105 0.18 -7.97 -4.47
C GLU A 105 -0.04 -8.20 -5.97
N ILE A 106 1.04 -8.31 -6.74
CA ILE A 106 0.98 -8.59 -8.18
C ILE A 106 0.65 -10.07 -8.44
N SER A 107 1.17 -10.97 -7.62
CA SER A 107 0.99 -12.42 -7.75
C SER A 107 -0.43 -12.90 -7.42
N GLN A 108 -1.18 -12.13 -6.61
CA GLN A 108 -2.56 -12.45 -6.24
C GLN A 108 -3.55 -12.44 -7.41
N LYS A 109 -3.18 -11.94 -8.61
CA LYS A 109 -4.02 -12.05 -9.83
C LYS A 109 -4.30 -13.51 -10.22
N GLY A 110 -3.48 -14.47 -9.76
CA GLY A 110 -3.63 -15.89 -10.08
C GLY A 110 -4.51 -16.72 -9.14
N CYS A 111 -4.95 -16.19 -7.99
CA CYS A 111 -5.67 -16.99 -6.97
C CYS A 111 -7.19 -16.79 -6.96
N THR A 112 -7.75 -16.10 -7.95
CA THR A 112 -9.22 -16.01 -8.13
C THR A 112 -9.68 -17.00 -9.20
N SER A 113 -9.59 -18.29 -8.88
CA SER A 113 -10.27 -19.37 -9.60
C SER A 113 -10.39 -20.56 -8.64
N GLY A 114 -11.62 -20.83 -8.20
CA GLY A 114 -11.97 -21.90 -7.27
C GLY A 114 -13.35 -21.67 -6.69
#